data_AF-A0A661VIL8-F1
#
_entry.id   AF-A0A661VIL8-F1
#
_cell.length_a   1.000
_cell.length_b   1.000
_cell.length_c   1.000
_cell.angle_alpha   90.00
_cell.angle_beta   90.00
_cell.angle_gamma   90.00
#
_symmetry.space_group_name_H-M   'P 1'
#
loop_
_entity.id
_entity.type
_entity.pdbx_description
1 polymer ?
#
loop_
_entity_poly.entity_id
_entity_poly.type
_entity_poly.pdbx_seq_one_letter_code
_entity_poly.pdbx_strand_id
1 'polypeptide(L)'
;MKLKQHPTIIIRFCESYDVPTIRKIIREGLDELDLRPHGRTLVKPNLVVSGDMFPHAYTRAEFIEGVLLALRDRDDGEMTELAVGERCGITVPTRQVFREAGYDDMLRRLGVRRYCFEEEQQVEIPL
;
A
#
# COMPACT_ATOMS: atom_id res chain seq x y z
N MET A 1 -15.12 9.82 -13.17
CA MET A 1 -13.68 9.84 -13.54
C MET A 1 -13.57 9.62 -15.05
N LYS A 2 -13.15 10.62 -15.84
CA LYS A 2 -12.82 10.40 -17.26
C LYS A 2 -11.40 9.87 -17.32
N LEU A 3 -11.23 8.56 -17.47
CA LEU A 3 -9.91 7.95 -17.70
C LEU A 3 -9.26 8.62 -18.92
N LYS A 4 -7.99 9.00 -18.83
CA LYS A 4 -7.25 9.56 -19.97
C LYS A 4 -7.32 8.56 -21.13
N GLN A 5 -7.59 9.07 -22.35
CA GLN A 5 -7.75 8.24 -23.55
C GLN A 5 -6.45 7.55 -23.99
N HIS A 6 -5.30 7.95 -23.45
CA HIS A 6 -4.01 7.37 -23.73
C HIS A 6 -3.36 6.84 -22.45
N PRO A 7 -2.83 5.61 -22.47
CA PRO A 7 -1.97 5.12 -21.40
C PRO A 7 -0.85 6.12 -21.12
N THR A 8 -0.76 6.59 -19.87
CA THR A 8 0.24 7.57 -19.44
C THR A 8 1.22 6.87 -18.52
N ILE A 9 2.51 6.96 -18.82
CA ILE A 9 3.60 6.43 -17.99
C ILE A 9 4.34 7.60 -17.37
N ILE A 10 4.40 7.64 -16.04
CA ILE A 10 5.09 8.66 -15.27
C ILE A 10 6.36 8.05 -14.70
N ILE A 11 7.52 8.53 -15.14
CA ILE A 11 8.83 8.13 -14.61
C ILE A 11 9.38 9.29 -13.79
N ARG A 12 9.87 9.00 -12.58
CA ARG A 12 10.51 9.96 -11.67
C ARG A 12 11.74 9.30 -11.05
N PHE A 13 12.74 10.11 -10.73
CA PHE A 13 13.95 9.66 -10.05
C PHE A 13 13.73 9.61 -8.54
N CYS A 14 14.14 8.52 -7.90
CA CYS A 14 14.13 8.34 -6.45
C CYS A 14 15.32 7.45 -6.09
N GLU A 15 16.39 8.06 -5.59
CA GLU A 15 17.67 7.37 -5.36
C GLU A 15 17.60 6.34 -4.22
N SER A 16 16.81 6.63 -3.20
CA SER A 16 16.67 5.81 -2.00
C SER A 16 15.20 5.66 -1.59
N TYR A 17 14.96 4.80 -0.61
CA TYR A 17 13.64 4.63 0.02
C TYR A 17 13.32 5.76 1.02
N ASP A 18 13.36 7.01 0.55
CA ASP A 18 13.05 8.20 1.35
C ASP A 18 11.54 8.50 1.32
N VAL A 19 10.88 8.39 2.48
CA VAL A 19 9.42 8.53 2.60
C VAL A 19 8.90 9.88 2.07
N PRO A 20 9.46 11.05 2.43
CA PRO A 20 9.03 12.34 1.88
C PRO A 20 9.13 12.42 0.35
N THR A 21 10.22 11.91 -0.23
CA THR A 21 10.43 11.89 -1.68
C THR A 21 9.39 11.00 -2.37
N ILE A 22 9.17 9.78 -1.86
CA ILE A 22 8.18 8.84 -2.41
C ILE A 22 6.77 9.44 -2.30
N ARG A 23 6.39 9.99 -1.14
CA ARG A 23 5.11 10.67 -0.95
C ARG A 23 4.89 11.77 -1.99
N LYS A 24 5.89 12.62 -2.22
CA LYS A 24 5.82 13.68 -3.23
C LYS A 24 5.59 13.11 -4.62
N ILE A 25 6.39 12.13 -5.04
CA ILE A 25 6.30 11.50 -6.37
C ILE A 25 4.91 10.88 -6.58
N ILE A 26 4.42 10.11 -5.62
CA ILE A 26 3.11 9.45 -5.72
C ILE A 26 1.99 10.48 -5.74
N ARG A 27 2.03 11.50 -4.88
CA ARG A 27 1.03 12.57 -4.84
C ARG A 27 0.95 13.32 -6.16
N GLU A 28 2.10 13.68 -6.73
CA GLU A 28 2.17 14.36 -8.04
C GLU A 28 1.64 13.46 -9.16
N GLY A 29 1.93 12.15 -9.12
CA GLY A 29 1.38 11.20 -10.08
C GLY A 29 -0.15 11.07 -9.97
N LEU A 30 -0.68 10.97 -8.76
CA LEU A 30 -2.13 10.97 -8.52
C LEU A 30 -2.78 12.29 -9.00
N ASP A 31 -2.08 13.42 -8.88
CA ASP A 31 -2.55 14.70 -9.38
C ASP A 31 -2.54 14.79 -10.91
N GLU A 32 -1.44 14.41 -11.54
CA GLU A 32 -1.30 14.39 -13.00
C GLU A 32 -2.31 13.45 -13.68
N LEU A 33 -2.69 12.36 -13.01
CA LEU A 33 -3.69 11.39 -13.47
C LEU A 33 -5.12 11.70 -13.03
N ASP A 34 -5.32 12.77 -12.25
CA ASP A 34 -6.60 13.14 -11.63
C ASP A 34 -7.28 11.98 -10.87
N LEU A 35 -6.52 11.27 -10.06
CA LEU A 35 -7.00 10.18 -9.22
C LEU A 35 -7.33 10.70 -7.81
N ARG A 36 -8.50 10.31 -7.30
CA ARG A 36 -8.95 10.56 -5.93
C ARG A 36 -9.36 9.24 -5.27
N PRO A 37 -8.75 8.85 -4.14
CA PRO A 37 -9.25 7.71 -3.39
C PRO A 37 -10.61 8.04 -2.78
N HIS A 38 -11.45 7.03 -2.60
CA HIS A 38 -12.81 7.17 -2.07
C HIS A 38 -13.28 5.84 -1.49
N GLY A 39 -14.26 5.90 -0.58
CA GLY A 39 -14.80 4.73 0.09
C GLY A 39 -13.74 3.96 0.89
N ARG A 40 -13.87 2.63 0.91
CA ARG A 40 -12.91 1.74 1.58
C ARG A 40 -11.71 1.52 0.68
N THR A 41 -10.63 2.23 0.93
CA THR A 41 -9.41 2.18 0.12
C THR A 41 -8.40 1.22 0.72
N LEU A 42 -7.94 0.25 -0.07
CA LEU A 42 -6.94 -0.72 0.33
C LEU A 42 -5.70 -0.63 -0.56
N VAL A 43 -4.53 -0.51 0.07
CA VAL A 43 -3.24 -0.63 -0.61
C VAL A 43 -2.77 -2.08 -0.50
N LYS A 44 -2.56 -2.71 -1.65
CA LYS A 44 -1.99 -4.05 -1.72
C LYS A 44 -0.50 -3.96 -2.08
N PRO A 45 0.43 -4.16 -1.13
CA PRO A 45 1.86 -4.24 -1.43
C PRO A 45 2.18 -5.51 -2.23
N ASN A 46 3.45 -5.86 -2.35
CA ASN A 46 3.85 -7.21 -2.71
C ASN A 46 4.74 -7.76 -1.59
N LEU A 47 4.17 -8.60 -0.71
CA LEU A 47 4.86 -9.20 0.43
C LEU A 47 4.99 -10.71 0.24
N VAL A 48 5.96 -11.16 -0.58
CA VAL A 48 6.09 -12.60 -0.88
C VAL A 48 6.56 -13.35 0.37
N VAL A 49 7.65 -12.90 0.99
CA VAL A 49 8.23 -13.44 2.23
C VAL A 49 9.23 -12.42 2.80
N SER A 50 9.58 -12.53 4.08
CA SER A 50 10.56 -11.66 4.77
C SER A 50 11.41 -12.47 5.76
N GLY A 51 12.30 -11.78 6.48
CA GLY A 51 13.21 -12.37 7.47
C GLY A 51 14.63 -12.50 6.95
N ASP A 52 15.53 -13.01 7.80
CA ASP A 52 16.98 -13.02 7.54
C ASP A 52 17.35 -13.77 6.25
N MET A 53 16.62 -14.83 5.92
CA MET A 53 16.81 -15.61 4.70
C MET A 53 16.27 -14.90 3.44
N PHE A 54 15.36 -13.95 3.61
CA PHE A 54 14.67 -13.25 2.53
C PHE A 54 14.62 -11.73 2.77
N PRO A 55 15.78 -11.06 2.80
CA PRO A 55 15.87 -9.66 3.23
C PRO A 55 15.20 -8.67 2.28
N HIS A 56 14.89 -9.08 1.04
CA HIS A 56 14.42 -8.21 -0.04
C HIS A 56 13.25 -8.78 -0.84
N ALA A 57 12.60 -9.86 -0.37
CA ALA A 57 11.48 -10.51 -1.08
C ALA A 57 10.11 -9.86 -0.75
N TYR A 58 10.12 -8.55 -0.50
CA TYR A 58 8.95 -7.77 -0.13
C TYR A 58 9.13 -6.30 -0.52
N THR A 59 8.02 -5.58 -0.72
CA THR A 59 8.04 -4.13 -0.87
C THR A 59 8.45 -3.47 0.44
N ARG A 60 9.48 -2.63 0.43
CA ARG A 60 9.95 -1.86 1.61
C ARG A 60 8.82 -1.06 2.27
N ALA A 61 8.77 -1.07 3.60
CA ALA A 61 7.72 -0.37 4.36
C ALA A 61 7.71 1.14 4.09
N GLU A 62 8.87 1.75 3.88
CA GLU A 62 9.02 3.18 3.57
C GLU A 62 8.34 3.57 2.26
N PHE A 63 8.36 2.67 1.26
CA PHE A 63 7.66 2.92 0.01
C PHE A 63 6.15 2.96 0.24
N ILE A 64 5.61 1.99 0.98
CA ILE A 64 4.18 1.95 1.30
C ILE A 64 3.78 3.10 2.21
N GLU A 65 4.62 3.51 3.15
CA GLU A 65 4.38 4.71 3.96
C GLU A 65 4.22 5.96 3.08
N GLY A 66 5.11 6.16 2.11
CA GLY A 66 5.01 7.24 1.13
C GLY A 66 3.69 7.18 0.33
N VAL A 67 3.29 5.99 -0.12
CA VAL A 67 2.01 5.78 -0.84
C VAL A 67 0.81 6.12 0.05
N LEU A 68 0.77 5.61 1.28
CA LEU A 68 -0.33 5.84 2.23
C LEU A 68 -0.50 7.33 2.54
N LEU A 69 0.60 8.04 2.76
CA LEU A 69 0.58 9.48 3.00
C LEU A 69 0.12 10.25 1.76
N ALA A 70 0.55 9.86 0.56
CA ALA A 70 0.11 10.49 -0.69
C ALA A 70 -1.38 10.26 -0.98
N LEU A 71 -1.92 9.09 -0.63
CA LEU A 71 -3.36 8.84 -0.73
C LEU A 71 -4.14 9.75 0.22
N ARG A 72 -3.66 9.95 1.46
CA ARG A 72 -4.27 10.92 2.39
C ARG A 72 -4.20 12.36 1.86
N ASP A 73 -3.11 12.75 1.21
CA ASP A 73 -2.98 14.08 0.60
C ASP A 73 -3.97 14.32 -0.56
N ARG A 74 -4.44 13.25 -1.19
CA ARG A 74 -5.35 13.27 -2.35
C ARG A 74 -6.79 12.92 -1.99
N ASP A 75 -7.07 12.67 -0.72
CA ASP A 75 -8.42 12.42 -0.24
C ASP A 75 -9.17 13.75 -0.13
N ASP A 76 -10.26 13.88 -0.88
CA ASP A 76 -11.16 15.03 -0.82
C ASP A 76 -12.21 14.88 0.31
N GLY A 77 -11.99 13.95 1.26
CA GLY A 77 -12.88 13.63 2.36
C GLY A 77 -13.85 12.49 2.07
N GLU A 78 -13.58 11.71 1.03
CA GLU A 78 -14.45 10.64 0.53
C GLU A 78 -13.97 9.24 0.96
N MET A 79 -12.72 9.10 1.45
CA MET A 79 -12.28 7.85 2.03
C MET A 79 -12.96 7.60 3.38
N THR A 80 -13.61 6.43 3.51
CA THR A 80 -14.19 5.95 4.76
C THR A 80 -13.25 5.01 5.53
N GLU A 81 -12.26 4.45 4.84
CA GLU A 81 -11.22 3.61 5.41
C GLU A 81 -9.96 3.70 4.55
N LEU A 82 -8.80 3.66 5.20
CA LEU A 82 -7.52 3.37 4.57
C LEU A 82 -6.88 2.16 5.25
N ALA A 83 -6.56 1.14 4.47
CA ALA A 83 -5.97 -0.09 4.96
C ALA A 83 -4.84 -0.61 4.06
N VAL A 84 -4.02 -1.50 4.61
CA VAL A 84 -3.04 -2.30 3.87
C VAL A 84 -3.41 -3.77 4.02
N GLY A 85 -3.46 -4.50 2.91
CA GLY A 85 -3.76 -5.93 2.98
C GLY A 85 -3.03 -6.76 1.94
N GLU A 86 -2.75 -8.00 2.30
CA GLU A 86 -2.05 -8.96 1.45
C GLU A 86 -2.39 -10.39 1.85
N ARG A 87 -2.10 -11.33 0.94
CA ARG A 87 -1.81 -12.73 1.26
C ARG A 87 -0.43 -13.09 0.73
N CYS A 88 0.47 -13.51 1.59
CA CYS A 88 1.85 -13.82 1.24
C CYS A 88 2.02 -15.24 0.64
N GLY A 89 3.28 -15.69 0.53
CA GLY A 89 3.64 -17.00 0.00
C GLY A 89 2.89 -18.16 0.68
N ILE A 90 2.63 -19.21 -0.11
CA ILE A 90 1.90 -20.40 0.37
C ILE A 90 2.66 -20.99 1.57
N THR A 91 1.92 -21.40 2.61
CA THR A 91 2.42 -21.96 3.89
C THR A 91 3.12 -20.97 4.83
N VAL A 92 3.24 -19.70 4.45
CA VAL A 92 3.79 -18.65 5.32
C VAL A 92 2.63 -17.88 5.96
N PRO A 93 2.63 -17.63 7.29
CA PRO A 93 1.64 -16.75 7.91
C PRO A 93 1.85 -15.30 7.48
N THR A 94 0.86 -14.66 6.85
CA THR A 94 1.01 -13.27 6.38
C THR A 94 1.30 -12.31 7.53
N ARG A 95 0.73 -12.52 8.71
CA ARG A 95 1.06 -11.72 9.91
C ARG A 95 2.55 -11.73 10.27
N GLN A 96 3.28 -12.80 9.97
CA GLN A 96 4.73 -12.86 10.20
C GLN A 96 5.47 -11.99 9.19
N VAL A 97 5.06 -12.05 7.92
CA VAL A 97 5.69 -11.27 6.85
C VAL A 97 5.53 -9.77 7.09
N PHE A 98 4.33 -9.31 7.49
CA PHE A 98 4.11 -7.92 7.85
C PHE A 98 5.03 -7.45 9.00
N ARG A 99 5.19 -8.28 10.04
CA ARG A 99 6.03 -7.95 11.21
C ARG A 99 7.49 -7.81 10.82
N GLU A 100 8.03 -8.82 10.14
CA GLU A 100 9.46 -8.89 9.77
C GLU A 100 9.83 -7.91 8.65
N ALA A 101 8.88 -7.54 7.78
CA ALA A 101 9.07 -6.46 6.81
C ALA A 101 8.99 -5.04 7.42
N GLY A 102 8.76 -4.92 8.73
CA GLY A 102 8.67 -3.64 9.44
C GLY A 102 7.33 -2.90 9.26
N TYR A 103 6.30 -3.55 8.70
CA TYR A 103 5.02 -2.89 8.45
C TYR A 103 4.22 -2.68 9.73
N ASP A 104 4.27 -3.61 10.69
CA ASP A 104 3.45 -3.50 11.91
C ASP A 104 3.71 -2.20 12.68
N ASP A 105 4.98 -1.79 12.79
CA ASP A 105 5.36 -0.54 13.45
C ASP A 105 4.94 0.69 12.63
N MET A 106 5.15 0.66 11.31
CA MET A 106 4.75 1.73 10.40
C MET A 106 3.22 1.94 10.41
N LEU A 107 2.44 0.87 10.28
CA LEU A 107 0.98 0.92 10.25
C LEU A 107 0.40 1.40 11.57
N ARG A 108 0.95 0.95 12.71
CA ARG A 108 0.56 1.42 14.04
C ARG A 108 0.80 2.93 14.19
N ARG A 109 1.96 3.41 13.74
CA ARG A 109 2.35 4.82 13.81
C ARG A 109 1.47 5.71 12.94
N LEU A 110 0.97 5.19 11.80
CA LEU A 110 0.04 5.90 10.92
C LEU A 110 -1.45 5.73 11.30
N GLY A 111 -1.79 4.78 12.17
CA GLY A 111 -3.19 4.41 12.46
C GLY A 111 -3.92 3.77 11.27
N VAL A 112 -3.21 2.99 10.45
CA VAL A 112 -3.77 2.33 9.25
C VAL A 112 -4.11 0.88 9.59
N ARG A 113 -5.28 0.39 9.14
CA ARG A 113 -5.70 -1.00 9.38
C ARG A 113 -4.90 -1.96 8.53
N ARG A 114 -4.65 -3.15 9.09
CA ARG A 114 -3.97 -4.26 8.42
C ARG A 114 -4.95 -5.40 8.20
N TYR A 115 -4.96 -5.98 7.00
CA TYR A 115 -5.72 -7.18 6.67
C TYR A 115 -4.78 -8.30 6.19
N CYS A 116 -4.79 -9.44 6.85
CA CYS A 116 -4.09 -10.64 6.40
C CYS A 116 -5.13 -11.55 5.76
N PHE A 117 -5.29 -11.51 4.43
CA PHE A 117 -6.53 -11.95 3.77
C PHE A 117 -6.94 -13.39 4.10
N GLU A 118 -5.98 -14.30 4.24
CA GLU A 118 -6.24 -15.70 4.59
C GLU A 118 -6.53 -15.94 6.07
N GLU A 119 -6.21 -14.96 6.93
CA GLU A 119 -6.43 -15.00 8.38
C GLU A 119 -7.71 -14.25 8.80
N GLU A 120 -8.29 -13.45 7.89
CA GLU A 120 -9.58 -12.79 8.11
C GLU A 120 -10.75 -13.79 8.03
N GLN A 121 -11.87 -13.42 8.65
CA GLN A 121 -13.11 -14.18 8.52
C GLN A 121 -13.57 -14.21 7.05
N GLN A 122 -13.58 -15.40 6.47
CA GLN A 122 -14.16 -15.59 5.14
C GLN A 122 -15.69 -15.54 5.23
N VAL A 123 -16.28 -14.73 4.36
CA VAL A 123 -17.73 -14.59 4.23
C VAL A 123 -18.13 -14.93 2.80
N GLU A 124 -19.21 -15.69 2.65
CA GLU A 124 -19.78 -15.98 1.34
C GLU A 124 -20.47 -14.72 0.81
N ILE A 125 -20.08 -14.30 -0.39
CA ILE A 125 -20.73 -13.18 -1.09
C ILE A 125 -21.62 -13.80 -2.18
N PRO A 126 -22.95 -13.58 -2.15
CA PRO A 126 -23.81 -14.03 -3.22
C PRO A 126 -23.37 -13.39 -4.54
N LEU A 127 -23.22 -14.23 -5.57
CA LEU A 127 -22.84 -13.82 -6.93
C LEU A 127 -23.95 -13.07 -7.66
#